data_AF-A0A843FI66-F1
#
_entry.id   AF-A0A843FI66-F1
#
_cell.length_a   1.000
_cell.length_b   1.000
_cell.length_c   1.000
_cell.angle_alpha   90.00
_cell.angle_beta   90.00
_cell.angle_gamma   90.00
#
_symmetry.space_group_name_H-M   'P 1'
#
loop_
_entity.id
_entity.type
_entity.pdbx_description
1 polymer ?
#
loop_
_entity_poly.entity_id
_entity_poly.type
_entity_poly.pdbx_seq_one_letter_code
_entity_poly.pdbx_strand_id
1 'polypeptide(L)'
;ELRANNQTMFDVLEISAGWDRLANELTNKMPVCFEIGYPRFSNFWKSSDDVDVINKATVLTFMTILSQIPDTLISRKYGNEVAEDVSKKASEILEFKDDDSFVEKLLEFDDYLYDNKLNPGTTADLTAASIFLSYLDDNF
;
A
#
# COMPACT_ATOMS: atom_id res chain seq x y z
N GLU A 1 21.53 -15.51 19.12
CA GLU A 1 21.95 -15.51 17.71
C GLU A 1 22.25 -14.11 17.18
N LEU A 2 21.29 -13.17 17.12
CA LEU A 2 21.53 -11.81 16.61
C LEU A 2 22.74 -11.09 17.24
N ARG A 3 22.81 -11.05 18.59
CA ARG A 3 23.95 -10.46 19.31
C ARG A 3 25.26 -11.25 19.13
N ALA A 4 25.17 -12.57 18.98
CA ALA A 4 26.35 -13.43 18.84
C ALA A 4 26.98 -13.28 17.44
N ASN A 5 26.16 -13.03 16.42
CA ASN A 5 26.56 -12.85 15.03
C ASN A 5 26.72 -11.36 14.65
N ASN A 6 26.69 -10.46 15.64
CA ASN A 6 26.77 -9.00 15.47
C ASN A 6 25.84 -8.45 14.36
N GLN A 7 24.62 -8.96 14.28
CA GLN A 7 23.65 -8.59 13.25
C GLN A 7 22.95 -7.29 13.63
N THR A 8 22.94 -6.34 12.70
CA THR A 8 22.16 -5.10 12.77
C THR A 8 20.72 -5.34 12.35
N MET A 9 19.84 -4.36 12.58
CA MET A 9 18.47 -4.42 12.07
C MET A 9 18.45 -4.50 10.53
N PHE A 10 19.36 -3.77 9.86
CA PHE A 10 19.46 -3.78 8.41
C PHE A 10 19.77 -5.19 7.88
N ASP A 11 20.75 -5.88 8.49
CA ASP A 11 21.13 -7.25 8.08
C ASP A 11 19.94 -8.22 8.19
N VAL A 12 19.15 -8.10 9.27
CA VAL A 12 17.97 -8.95 9.49
C VAL A 12 16.88 -8.66 8.45
N LEU A 13 16.65 -7.40 8.11
CA LEU A 13 15.69 -7.01 7.09
C LEU A 13 16.15 -7.44 5.70
N GLU A 14 17.45 -7.35 5.40
CA GLU A 14 18.01 -7.72 4.09
C GLU A 14 17.80 -9.21 3.82
N ILE A 15 17.99 -10.07 4.83
CA ILE A 15 17.68 -11.50 4.74
C ILE A 15 16.19 -11.72 4.38
N SER A 16 15.30 -10.89 4.93
CA SER A 16 13.84 -11.04 4.77
C SER A 16 13.29 -10.39 3.50
N ALA A 17 14.08 -9.54 2.81
CA ALA A 17 13.64 -8.69 1.71
C ALA A 17 13.11 -9.44 0.48
N GLY A 18 13.39 -10.74 0.35
CA GLY A 18 12.89 -11.56 -0.75
C GLY A 18 11.40 -11.95 -0.62
N TRP A 19 10.83 -11.94 0.59
CA TRP A 19 9.45 -12.39 0.85
C TRP A 19 8.69 -11.47 1.82
N ASP A 20 9.33 -10.43 2.34
CA ASP A 20 8.71 -9.37 3.14
C ASP A 20 8.81 -8.04 2.42
N ARG A 21 7.67 -7.43 2.10
CA ARG A 21 7.67 -6.17 1.37
C ARG A 21 8.17 -5.01 2.24
N LEU A 22 7.86 -4.98 3.53
CA LEU A 22 8.35 -3.92 4.41
C LEU A 22 9.87 -4.01 4.58
N ALA A 23 10.40 -5.22 4.71
CA ALA A 23 11.85 -5.42 4.74
C ALA A 23 12.49 -5.03 3.40
N ASN A 24 11.85 -5.36 2.28
CA ASN A 24 12.29 -4.93 0.95
C ASN A 24 12.33 -3.40 0.85
N GLU A 25 11.28 -2.70 1.26
CA GLU A 25 11.23 -1.23 1.28
C GLU A 25 12.37 -0.65 2.11
N LEU A 26 12.54 -1.11 3.36
CA LEU A 26 13.53 -0.55 4.28
C LEU A 26 14.98 -0.81 3.85
N THR A 27 15.22 -1.84 3.04
CA THR A 27 16.56 -2.20 2.56
C THR A 27 16.85 -1.70 1.15
N ASN A 28 15.82 -1.36 0.37
CA ASN A 28 15.94 -0.93 -1.02
C ASN A 28 15.47 0.50 -1.25
N LYS A 29 15.51 1.36 -0.22
CA LYS A 29 15.16 2.79 -0.29
C LYS A 29 13.69 3.07 -0.62
N MET A 30 12.79 2.19 -0.18
CA MET A 30 11.34 2.33 -0.19
C MET A 30 10.74 2.58 -1.60
N PRO A 31 11.02 1.72 -2.60
CA PRO A 31 10.61 1.95 -3.98
C PRO A 31 9.10 2.09 -4.14
N VAL A 32 8.26 1.29 -3.46
CA VAL A 32 6.79 1.43 -3.57
C VAL A 32 6.34 2.77 -3.01
N CYS A 33 6.88 3.18 -1.86
CA CYS A 33 6.53 4.47 -1.28
C CYS A 33 6.96 5.64 -2.19
N PHE A 34 8.19 5.64 -2.71
CA PHE A 34 8.70 6.77 -3.51
C PHE A 34 8.22 6.79 -4.96
N GLU A 35 7.99 5.64 -5.58
CA GLU A 35 7.68 5.56 -7.01
C GLU A 35 6.16 5.47 -7.28
N ILE A 36 5.38 4.96 -6.33
CA ILE A 36 3.94 4.76 -6.50
C ILE A 36 3.15 5.61 -5.52
N GLY A 37 3.34 5.40 -4.22
CA GLY A 37 2.45 5.96 -3.21
C GLY A 37 2.58 7.48 -3.04
N TYR A 38 3.80 7.99 -2.82
CA TYR A 38 4.07 9.41 -2.67
C TYR A 38 3.63 10.21 -3.90
N PRO A 39 4.02 9.85 -5.16
CA PRO A 39 3.56 10.59 -6.33
C PRO A 39 2.05 10.58 -6.45
N ARG A 40 1.40 9.45 -6.14
CA ARG A 40 -0.06 9.33 -6.22
C ARG A 40 -0.75 10.25 -5.22
N PHE A 41 -0.35 10.24 -3.95
CA PHE A 41 -0.98 11.07 -2.92
C PHE A 41 -0.66 12.56 -3.11
N SER A 42 0.60 12.91 -3.38
CA SER A 42 1.07 14.29 -3.55
C SER A 42 0.35 15.03 -4.68
N ASN A 43 -0.05 14.33 -5.75
CA ASN A 43 -0.82 14.92 -6.85
C ASN A 43 -2.20 15.43 -6.42
N PHE A 44 -2.83 14.81 -5.42
CA PHE A 44 -4.11 15.28 -4.87
C PHE A 44 -3.90 16.28 -3.75
N TRP A 45 -2.94 16.02 -2.85
CA TRP A 45 -2.65 16.86 -1.69
C TRP A 45 -2.37 18.32 -2.07
N LYS A 46 -1.53 18.55 -3.09
CA LYS A 46 -1.14 19.91 -3.53
C LYS A 46 -2.30 20.72 -4.14
N SER A 47 -3.48 20.13 -4.29
CA SER A 47 -4.64 20.77 -4.90
C SER A 47 -5.64 21.36 -3.91
N SER A 48 -5.66 20.93 -2.65
CA SER A 48 -6.61 21.41 -1.63
C SER A 48 -6.30 20.88 -0.22
N ASP A 49 -6.52 21.71 0.80
CA ASP A 49 -6.54 21.31 2.23
C ASP A 49 -7.90 20.73 2.67
N ASP A 50 -8.81 20.50 1.73
CA ASP A 50 -10.13 19.93 1.99
C ASP A 50 -10.02 18.46 2.45
N VAL A 51 -10.62 18.16 3.60
CA VAL A 51 -10.63 16.83 4.22
C VAL A 51 -11.19 15.76 3.28
N ASP A 52 -12.21 16.08 2.48
CA ASP A 52 -12.81 15.12 1.56
C ASP A 52 -11.87 14.80 0.39
N VAL A 53 -11.09 15.79 -0.06
CA VAL A 53 -10.04 15.60 -1.07
C VAL A 53 -8.93 14.72 -0.52
N ILE A 54 -8.50 14.95 0.71
CA ILE A 54 -7.46 14.18 1.39
C ILE A 54 -7.91 12.72 1.58
N ASN A 55 -9.14 12.49 2.06
CA ASN A 55 -9.69 11.15 2.23
C ASN A 55 -9.75 10.40 0.89
N LYS A 56 -10.23 11.07 -0.17
CA LYS A 56 -10.23 10.49 -1.53
C LYS A 56 -8.82 10.17 -2.01
N ALA A 57 -7.85 11.04 -1.76
CA ALA A 57 -6.45 10.81 -2.09
C ALA A 57 -5.89 9.58 -1.38
N THR A 58 -6.16 9.43 -0.08
CA THR A 58 -5.74 8.26 0.71
C THR A 58 -6.30 6.97 0.13
N VAL A 59 -7.60 6.91 -0.16
CA VAL A 59 -8.25 5.73 -0.73
C VAL A 59 -7.67 5.40 -2.12
N LEU A 60 -7.50 6.41 -2.98
CA LEU A 60 -6.94 6.19 -4.31
C LEU A 60 -5.48 5.74 -4.25
N THR A 61 -4.68 6.27 -3.33
CA THR A 61 -3.29 5.82 -3.11
C THR A 61 -3.25 4.37 -2.65
N PHE A 62 -4.06 4.02 -1.66
CA PHE A 62 -4.20 2.64 -1.18
C PHE A 62 -4.56 1.68 -2.31
N MET A 63 -5.62 1.99 -3.06
CA MET A 63 -6.08 1.14 -4.17
C MET A 63 -5.03 1.05 -5.29
N THR A 64 -4.29 2.13 -5.56
CA THR A 64 -3.22 2.14 -6.58
C THR A 64 -2.05 1.26 -6.18
N ILE A 65 -1.65 1.26 -4.90
CA ILE A 65 -0.61 0.37 -4.40
C ILE A 65 -1.10 -1.08 -4.47
N LEU A 66 -2.31 -1.34 -3.96
CA LEU A 66 -2.89 -2.70 -3.92
C LEU A 66 -3.03 -3.30 -5.32
N SER A 67 -3.39 -2.50 -6.32
CA SER A 67 -3.59 -2.99 -7.69
C SER A 67 -2.29 -3.37 -8.40
N GLN A 68 -1.16 -2.79 -8.00
CA GLN A 68 0.14 -3.02 -8.64
C GLN A 68 1.00 -4.01 -7.87
N ILE A 69 0.87 -4.05 -6.55
CA ILE A 69 1.74 -4.82 -5.65
C ILE A 69 0.88 -5.78 -4.81
N PRO A 70 0.99 -7.10 -5.04
CA PRO A 70 0.32 -8.09 -4.19
C PRO A 70 0.73 -7.95 -2.72
N ASP A 71 -0.27 -7.91 -1.84
CA ASP A 71 -0.07 -7.68 -0.41
C ASP A 71 0.61 -8.90 0.26
N THR A 72 1.69 -8.65 1.00
CA THR A 72 2.47 -9.72 1.62
C THR A 72 1.82 -10.34 2.85
N LEU A 73 0.94 -9.62 3.55
CA LEU A 73 0.18 -10.20 4.66
C LEU A 73 -0.86 -11.20 4.14
N ILE A 74 -1.53 -10.85 3.03
CA ILE A 74 -2.43 -11.77 2.32
C ILE A 74 -1.64 -12.96 1.77
N SER A 75 -0.55 -12.72 1.04
CA SER A 75 0.19 -13.81 0.39
C SER A 75 0.80 -14.82 1.37
N ARG A 76 1.25 -14.36 2.54
CA ARG A 76 1.74 -15.23 3.62
C ARG A 76 0.66 -16.10 4.23
N LYS A 77 -0.56 -15.58 4.33
CA LYS A 77 -1.67 -16.26 5.01
C LYS A 77 -2.49 -17.15 4.06
N TYR A 78 -2.61 -16.76 2.80
CA TYR A 78 -3.52 -17.37 1.83
C TYR A 78 -2.86 -17.74 0.49
N GLY A 79 -1.58 -17.43 0.28
CA GLY A 79 -0.84 -17.73 -0.94
C GLY A 79 -0.81 -16.58 -1.95
N ASN A 80 0.16 -16.63 -2.87
CA ASN A 80 0.39 -15.58 -3.87
C ASN A 80 -0.80 -15.40 -4.82
N GLU A 81 -1.41 -16.50 -5.26
CA GLU A 81 -2.56 -16.44 -6.19
C GLU A 81 -3.71 -15.61 -5.62
N VAL A 82 -4.02 -15.77 -4.32
CA VAL A 82 -5.06 -14.98 -3.64
C VAL A 82 -4.68 -13.51 -3.55
N ALA A 83 -3.41 -13.20 -3.27
CA ALA A 83 -2.94 -11.82 -3.22
C ALA A 83 -2.98 -11.15 -4.61
N GLU A 84 -2.63 -11.88 -5.67
CA GLU A 84 -2.70 -11.43 -7.06
C GLU A 84 -4.15 -11.20 -7.50
N ASP A 85 -5.09 -12.08 -7.13
CA ASP A 85 -6.52 -11.91 -7.41
C ASP A 85 -7.09 -10.66 -6.72
N VAL A 86 -6.66 -10.38 -5.48
CA VAL A 86 -7.02 -9.14 -4.77
C VAL A 86 -6.48 -7.91 -5.50
N SER A 87 -5.22 -7.93 -5.93
CA SER A 87 -4.63 -6.85 -6.73
C SER A 87 -5.39 -6.63 -8.05
N LYS A 88 -5.76 -7.71 -8.73
CA LYS A 88 -6.54 -7.63 -9.96
C LYS A 88 -7.91 -6.98 -9.74
N LYS A 89 -8.64 -7.39 -8.70
CA LYS A 89 -9.92 -6.75 -8.32
C LYS A 89 -9.75 -5.27 -8.01
N ALA A 90 -8.70 -4.90 -7.28
CA ALA A 90 -8.39 -3.50 -7.01
C ALA A 90 -8.11 -2.70 -8.30
N SER A 91 -7.43 -3.31 -9.27
CA SER A 91 -7.20 -2.73 -10.59
C SER A 91 -8.50 -2.47 -11.35
N GLU A 92 -9.39 -3.46 -11.38
CA GLU A 92 -10.71 -3.35 -12.05
C GLU A 92 -11.56 -2.23 -11.43
N ILE A 93 -11.54 -2.07 -10.10
CA ILE A 93 -12.31 -1.03 -9.40
C ILE A 93 -11.75 0.37 -9.70
N LEU A 94 -10.43 0.52 -9.84
CA LEU A 94 -9.79 1.80 -10.18
C LEU A 94 -10.19 2.36 -11.55
N GLU A 95 -10.66 1.51 -12.47
CA GLU A 95 -11.19 1.96 -13.76
C GLU A 95 -12.41 2.88 -13.57
N PHE A 96 -13.16 2.69 -12.49
CA PHE A 96 -14.37 3.45 -12.14
C PHE A 96 -14.10 4.65 -11.24
N LYS A 97 -12.85 5.03 -10.94
CA LYS A 97 -12.50 6.09 -9.94
C LYS A 97 -13.16 7.47 -10.16
N ASP A 98 -13.63 7.73 -11.38
CA ASP A 98 -14.26 8.98 -11.80
C ASP A 98 -15.78 8.82 -12.04
N ASP A 99 -16.33 7.62 -11.87
CA ASP A 99 -17.76 7.31 -11.98
C ASP A 99 -18.48 7.41 -10.63
N ASP A 100 -19.77 7.75 -10.68
CA ASP A 100 -20.64 7.80 -9.49
C ASP A 100 -20.74 6.44 -8.76
N SER A 101 -20.50 5.33 -9.49
CA SER A 101 -20.52 3.97 -8.94
C SER A 101 -19.26 3.59 -8.16
N PHE A 102 -18.21 4.42 -8.15
CA PHE A 102 -16.93 4.07 -7.53
C PHE A 102 -17.07 3.72 -6.05
N VAL A 103 -17.84 4.52 -5.32
CA VAL A 103 -18.01 4.35 -3.86
C VAL A 103 -18.73 3.05 -3.55
N GLU A 104 -19.77 2.71 -4.31
CA GLU A 104 -20.50 1.44 -4.17
C GLU A 104 -19.55 0.24 -4.40
N LYS A 105 -18.75 0.28 -5.47
CA LYS A 105 -17.77 -0.78 -5.79
C LYS A 105 -16.69 -0.93 -4.73
N LEU A 106 -16.24 0.18 -4.14
CA LEU A 106 -15.27 0.14 -3.03
C LEU A 106 -15.86 -0.54 -1.80
N LEU A 107 -17.11 -0.23 -1.45
CA LEU A 107 -17.79 -0.86 -0.31
C LEU A 107 -18.00 -2.35 -0.54
N GLU A 108 -18.46 -2.75 -1.73
CA GLU A 108 -18.59 -4.17 -2.10
C GLU A 108 -17.25 -4.90 -2.01
N PHE A 109 -16.15 -4.24 -2.40
CA PHE A 109 -14.81 -4.81 -2.31
C PHE A 109 -14.30 -4.91 -0.88
N ASP A 110 -14.56 -3.91 -0.05
CA ASP A 110 -14.22 -3.93 1.38
C ASP A 110 -14.97 -5.06 2.11
N ASP A 111 -16.28 -5.21 1.85
CA ASP A 111 -17.10 -6.32 2.35
C ASP A 111 -16.52 -7.67 1.90
N TYR A 112 -16.15 -7.80 0.63
CA TYR A 112 -15.49 -8.99 0.11
C TYR A 112 -14.19 -9.30 0.85
N LEU A 113 -13.33 -8.31 1.07
CA LEU A 113 -12.07 -8.49 1.80
C LEU A 113 -12.34 -8.92 3.26
N TYR A 114 -13.31 -8.28 3.91
CA TYR A 114 -13.70 -8.57 5.28
C TYR A 114 -14.25 -9.99 5.43
N ASP A 115 -15.22 -10.38 4.62
CA ASP A 115 -15.88 -11.69 4.67
C ASP A 115 -14.91 -12.83 4.41
N ASN A 116 -13.94 -12.63 3.50
CA ASN A 116 -12.89 -13.59 3.20
C ASN A 116 -11.67 -13.47 4.11
N LYS A 117 -11.68 -12.55 5.08
CA LYS A 117 -10.58 -12.28 6.03
C LYS A 117 -9.26 -11.96 5.33
N LEU A 118 -9.33 -11.34 4.15
CA LEU A 118 -8.20 -10.92 3.33
C LEU A 118 -7.82 -9.51 3.78
N ASN A 119 -6.85 -9.40 4.70
CA ASN A 119 -6.42 -8.11 5.22
C ASN A 119 -5.20 -7.59 4.44
N PRO A 120 -5.35 -6.57 3.56
CA PRO A 120 -4.25 -5.91 2.87
C PRO A 120 -3.47 -4.95 3.79
N GLY A 121 -2.95 -5.49 4.90
CA GLY A 121 -2.30 -4.69 5.94
C GLY A 121 -0.97 -4.09 5.50
N THR A 122 -0.20 -4.79 4.65
CA THR A 122 1.05 -4.25 4.14
C THR A 122 0.79 -3.07 3.21
N THR A 123 -0.24 -3.13 2.35
CA THR A 123 -0.66 -1.99 1.53
C THR A 123 -1.04 -0.79 2.40
N ALA A 124 -1.72 -1.00 3.54
CA ALA A 124 -2.06 0.08 4.46
C ALA A 124 -0.81 0.76 5.05
N ASP A 125 0.18 -0.04 5.48
CA ASP A 125 1.46 0.47 5.98
C ASP A 125 2.20 1.32 4.94
N LEU A 126 2.26 0.85 3.69
CA LEU A 126 2.90 1.58 2.58
C LEU A 126 2.15 2.87 2.23
N THR A 127 0.82 2.85 2.33
CA THR A 127 -0.01 4.04 2.13
C THR A 127 0.30 5.08 3.19
N ALA A 128 0.36 4.69 4.47
CA ALA A 128 0.69 5.59 5.56
C ALA A 128 2.11 6.17 5.42
N ALA A 129 3.10 5.35 5.07
CA ALA A 129 4.46 5.80 4.80
C ALA A 129 4.52 6.81 3.63
N SER A 130 3.75 6.56 2.58
CA SER A 130 3.66 7.46 1.41
C SER A 130 3.04 8.82 1.76
N ILE A 131 1.98 8.81 2.57
CA ILE A 131 1.35 10.04 3.09
C ILE A 131 2.36 10.82 3.94
N PHE A 132 3.09 10.14 4.83
CA PHE A 132 4.14 10.77 5.62
C PHE A 132 5.20 11.44 4.74
N LEU A 133 5.66 10.78 3.66
CA LEU A 133 6.61 11.36 2.71
C LEU A 133 6.05 12.62 2.03
N SER A 134 4.76 12.64 1.70
CA SER A 134 4.11 13.82 1.11
C SER A 134 4.10 15.01 2.06
N TYR A 135 3.78 14.78 3.34
CA TYR A 135 3.88 15.82 4.36
C TYR A 135 5.32 16.27 4.60
N LEU A 136 6.26 15.33 4.57
CA LEU A 136 7.68 15.65 4.76
C LEU A 136 8.16 16.58 3.64
N ASP A 137 7.91 16.24 2.37
CA ASP A 137 8.29 17.05 1.19
C ASP A 137 7.69 18.46 1.22
N ASP A 138 6.46 18.63 1.71
CA ASP A 138 5.80 19.94 1.79
C ASP A 138 6.39 20.87 2.86
N ASN A 139 7.10 20.31 3.85
CA ASN A 139 7.67 21.05 4.98
C ASN A 139 9.19 21.30 4.88
N PHE A 140 9.83 20.96 3.74
CA PHE A 140 11.26 21.17 3.47
C PHE A 140 11.48 21.89 2.13
#